data_AF-A0A936U540-F1
#
_entry.id   AF-A0A936U540-F1
#
_cell.length_a   1.000
_cell.length_b   1.000
_cell.length_c   1.000
_cell.angle_alpha   90.00
_cell.angle_beta   90.00
_cell.angle_gamma   90.00
#
_symmetry.space_group_name_H-M   'P 1'
#
loop_
_entity.id
_entity.type
_entity.pdbx_description
1 polymer ?
#
loop_
_entity_poly.entity_id
_entity_poly.type
_entity_poly.pdbx_seq_one_letter_code
_entity_poly.pdbx_strand_id
1 'polypeptide(L)'
;MSSFLMEMSGAGLELKLQGDDSRLGKYEAAAKGLATRLNKKPAALVGAVLAGLDPDAPAEDAALVLAREELLKSWPSVVTIFPDAPLNIYRALLLDACGAATSDEAAAIVWLTAADTLPMCRLGSHEAPIAKLLMGLAERVEGKAVGAPAALALAKVEVKVGVEALKPFRGDGVGREALARRVEAAVGPQQNEQLRTL
;
A
#
# COMPACT_ATOMS: atom_id res chain seq x y z
N MET A 1 -22.24 1.75 1.16
CA MET A 1 -21.07 1.01 0.64
C MET A 1 -21.23 0.65 -0.84
N SER A 2 -22.12 1.30 -1.61
CA SER A 2 -22.30 0.99 -3.04
C SER A 2 -21.75 2.08 -3.99
N SER A 3 -21.45 3.27 -3.49
CA SER A 3 -21.05 4.40 -4.34
C SER A 3 -19.64 4.23 -4.91
N PHE A 4 -18.68 3.75 -4.12
CA PHE A 4 -17.28 3.70 -4.54
C PHE A 4 -17.04 2.70 -5.68
N LEU A 5 -17.52 1.45 -5.56
CA LEU A 5 -17.35 0.45 -6.62
C LEU A 5 -18.02 0.88 -7.95
N MET A 6 -19.16 1.55 -7.86
CA MET A 6 -19.84 2.12 -9.04
C MET A 6 -19.08 3.30 -9.64
N GLU A 7 -18.54 4.20 -8.82
CA GLU A 7 -17.68 5.30 -9.27
C GLU A 7 -16.38 4.77 -9.92
N MET A 8 -15.78 3.73 -9.35
CA MET A 8 -14.64 3.03 -9.93
C MET A 8 -15.00 2.39 -11.28
N SER A 9 -16.20 1.82 -11.42
CA SER A 9 -16.68 1.30 -12.70
C SER A 9 -16.88 2.39 -13.73
N GLY A 10 -17.46 3.53 -13.34
CA GLY A 10 -17.54 4.73 -14.20
C GLY A 10 -16.17 5.28 -14.62
N ALA A 11 -15.14 5.06 -13.79
CA ALA A 11 -13.75 5.38 -14.08
C ALA A 11 -13.01 4.30 -14.91
N GLY A 12 -13.72 3.30 -15.45
CA GLY A 12 -13.17 2.28 -16.36
C GLY A 12 -12.85 0.94 -15.71
N LEU A 13 -13.24 0.70 -14.45
CA LEU A 13 -13.12 -0.63 -13.84
C LEU A 13 -14.16 -1.58 -14.44
N GLU A 14 -13.70 -2.64 -15.10
CA GLU A 14 -14.57 -3.68 -15.67
C GLU A 14 -15.12 -4.63 -14.59
N LEU A 15 -16.16 -4.20 -13.88
CA LEU A 15 -17.00 -5.11 -13.13
C LEU A 15 -17.80 -5.93 -14.16
N LYS A 16 -17.50 -7.23 -14.32
CA LYS A 16 -18.20 -8.13 -15.28
C LYS A 16 -19.66 -8.41 -14.87
N LEU A 17 -20.48 -7.35 -14.81
CA LEU A 17 -21.87 -7.37 -14.39
C LEU A 17 -22.78 -8.05 -15.42
N GLN A 18 -22.48 -7.94 -16.72
CA GLN A 18 -23.27 -8.58 -17.80
C GLN A 18 -24.80 -8.34 -17.70
N GLY A 19 -25.23 -7.19 -17.16
CA GLY A 19 -26.65 -6.86 -16.96
C GLY A 19 -27.32 -7.60 -15.79
N ASP A 20 -26.55 -8.27 -14.95
CA ASP A 20 -27.01 -8.98 -13.75
C ASP A 20 -26.52 -8.24 -12.49
N ASP A 21 -27.37 -7.33 -12.00
CA ASP A 21 -27.12 -6.53 -10.80
C ASP A 21 -26.90 -7.37 -9.54
N SER A 22 -27.31 -8.65 -9.53
CA SER A 22 -27.00 -9.55 -8.42
C SER A 22 -25.49 -9.76 -8.23
N ARG A 23 -24.69 -9.58 -9.29
CA ARG A 23 -23.22 -9.67 -9.24
C ARG A 23 -22.60 -8.50 -8.51
N LEU A 24 -23.19 -7.29 -8.61
CA LEU A 24 -22.74 -6.14 -7.83
C LEU A 24 -22.85 -6.44 -6.34
N GLY A 25 -23.98 -7.01 -5.91
CA GLY A 25 -24.19 -7.43 -4.53
C GLY A 25 -23.15 -8.44 -4.02
N LYS A 26 -22.54 -9.25 -4.89
CA LYS A 26 -21.46 -10.18 -4.51
C LYS A 26 -20.13 -9.46 -4.25
N TYR A 27 -19.82 -8.44 -5.04
CA TYR A 27 -18.67 -7.57 -4.80
C TYR A 27 -18.85 -6.78 -3.50
N GLU A 28 -20.03 -6.22 -3.28
CA GLU A 28 -20.36 -5.51 -2.03
C GLU A 28 -20.28 -6.43 -0.81
N ALA A 29 -20.77 -7.66 -0.92
CA ALA A 29 -20.64 -8.66 0.14
C ALA A 29 -19.18 -8.99 0.44
N ALA A 30 -18.33 -9.10 -0.58
CA ALA A 30 -16.89 -9.31 -0.41
C ALA A 30 -16.22 -8.11 0.28
N ALA A 31 -16.48 -6.88 -0.20
CA ALA A 31 -15.95 -5.65 0.40
C ALA A 31 -16.38 -5.51 1.88
N LYS A 32 -17.63 -5.85 2.20
CA LYS A 32 -18.12 -5.86 3.59
C LYS A 32 -17.42 -6.92 4.46
N GLY A 33 -17.18 -8.11 3.91
CA GLY A 33 -16.39 -9.16 4.57
C GLY A 33 -14.95 -8.70 4.87
N LEU A 34 -14.33 -8.04 3.88
CA LEU A 34 -13.00 -7.44 4.02
C LEU A 34 -12.97 -6.34 5.07
N ALA A 35 -13.93 -5.40 5.03
CA ALA A 35 -14.04 -4.35 6.02
C ALA A 35 -14.13 -4.92 7.44
N THR A 36 -14.92 -6.00 7.62
CA THR A 36 -15.05 -6.69 8.91
C THR A 36 -13.73 -7.29 9.37
N ARG A 37 -12.93 -7.85 8.46
CA ARG A 37 -11.62 -8.44 8.78
C ARG A 37 -10.57 -7.37 9.10
N LEU A 38 -10.50 -6.31 8.29
CA LEU A 38 -9.53 -5.24 8.45
C LEU A 38 -9.79 -4.41 9.72
N ASN A 39 -11.05 -4.11 10.03
CA ASN A 39 -11.39 -3.41 11.26
C ASN A 39 -11.07 -4.21 12.54
N LYS A 40 -11.00 -5.55 12.48
CA LYS A 40 -10.56 -6.39 13.61
C LYS A 40 -9.05 -6.32 13.86
N LYS A 41 -8.26 -5.94 12.85
CA LYS A 41 -6.80 -5.86 12.92
C LYS A 41 -6.34 -4.57 12.23
N PRO A 42 -6.37 -3.41 12.91
CA PRO A 42 -6.06 -2.12 12.30
C PRO A 42 -4.69 -2.07 11.61
N ALA A 43 -3.69 -2.79 12.11
CA ALA A 43 -2.37 -2.87 11.46
C ALA A 43 -2.43 -3.45 10.02
N ALA A 44 -3.42 -4.29 9.71
CA ALA A 44 -3.61 -4.83 8.37
C ALA A 44 -4.14 -3.79 7.36
N LEU A 45 -4.69 -2.67 7.84
CA LEU A 45 -5.16 -1.58 6.97
C LEU A 45 -4.01 -0.97 6.17
N VAL A 46 -2.81 -0.88 6.74
CA VAL A 46 -1.64 -0.33 6.05
C VAL A 46 -1.36 -1.13 4.78
N GLY A 47 -1.21 -2.46 4.91
CA GLY A 47 -0.98 -3.34 3.75
C GLY A 47 -2.14 -3.30 2.74
N ALA A 48 -3.38 -3.24 3.23
CA ALA A 48 -4.56 -3.14 2.36
C ALA A 48 -4.59 -1.84 1.53
N VAL A 49 -4.23 -0.71 2.14
CA VAL A 49 -4.14 0.58 1.45
C VAL A 49 -3.02 0.57 0.41
N LEU A 50 -1.82 0.12 0.80
CA LEU A 50 -0.67 0.07 -0.11
C LEU A 50 -0.95 -0.83 -1.32
N ALA A 51 -1.44 -2.05 -1.09
CA ALA A 51 -1.79 -2.97 -2.17
C ALA A 51 -2.97 -2.47 -3.03
N GLY A 52 -3.90 -1.72 -2.44
CA GLY A 52 -5.02 -1.10 -3.15
C GLY A 52 -4.59 0.05 -4.06
N LEU A 53 -3.62 0.87 -3.63
CA LEU A 53 -3.12 2.03 -4.38
C LEU A 53 -2.03 1.68 -5.40
N ASP A 54 -1.33 0.55 -5.23
CA ASP A 54 -0.26 0.12 -6.12
C ASP A 54 -0.80 -0.66 -7.35
N PRO A 55 -0.74 -0.08 -8.56
CA PRO A 55 -1.17 -0.74 -9.79
C PRO A 55 -0.26 -1.91 -10.19
N ASP A 56 0.97 -1.94 -9.68
CA ASP A 56 2.00 -2.92 -10.00
C ASP A 56 2.17 -3.99 -8.91
N ALA A 57 1.31 -3.97 -7.87
CA ALA A 57 1.35 -4.95 -6.78
C ALA A 57 1.25 -6.40 -7.29
N PRO A 58 2.12 -7.32 -6.81
CA PRO A 58 2.15 -8.71 -7.26
C PRO A 58 0.91 -9.47 -6.78
N ALA A 59 0.47 -10.47 -7.55
CA ALA A 59 -0.73 -11.24 -7.22
C ALA A 59 -0.62 -12.02 -5.89
N GLU A 60 0.61 -12.28 -5.43
CA GLU A 60 0.96 -12.95 -4.19
C GLU A 60 0.93 -12.03 -2.96
N ASP A 61 0.68 -10.72 -3.15
CA ASP A 61 0.54 -9.80 -2.03
C ASP A 61 -0.55 -10.29 -1.06
N ALA A 62 -0.22 -10.30 0.24
CA ALA A 62 -1.10 -10.88 1.26
C ALA A 62 -2.47 -10.20 1.32
N ALA A 63 -2.57 -8.90 1.04
CA ALA A 63 -3.84 -8.19 1.00
C ALA A 63 -4.65 -8.54 -0.25
N LEU A 64 -4.01 -8.68 -1.41
CA LEU A 64 -4.67 -9.11 -2.65
C LEU A 64 -5.17 -10.56 -2.57
N VAL A 65 -4.38 -11.45 -1.97
CA VAL A 65 -4.81 -12.83 -1.69
C VAL A 65 -6.03 -12.85 -0.76
N LEU A 66 -6.02 -12.02 0.29
CA LEU A 66 -7.14 -11.91 1.22
C LEU A 66 -8.41 -11.35 0.52
N ALA A 67 -8.27 -10.40 -0.39
CA ALA A 67 -9.37 -9.91 -1.23
C ALA A 67 -9.94 -11.00 -2.14
N ARG A 68 -9.06 -11.79 -2.78
CA ARG A 68 -9.44 -12.95 -3.58
C ARG A 68 -10.23 -13.97 -2.76
N GLU A 69 -9.75 -14.33 -1.57
CA GLU A 69 -10.42 -15.29 -0.70
C GLU A 69 -11.82 -14.83 -0.30
N GLU A 70 -11.98 -13.55 0.01
CA GLU A 70 -13.28 -13.00 0.41
C GLU A 70 -14.25 -12.93 -0.77
N LEU A 71 -13.76 -12.58 -1.96
CA LEU A 71 -14.57 -12.63 -3.18
C LEU A 71 -15.00 -14.06 -3.54
N LEU A 72 -14.13 -15.06 -3.34
CA LEU A 72 -14.49 -16.45 -3.60
C LEU A 72 -15.57 -16.97 -2.65
N LYS A 73 -15.66 -16.43 -1.43
CA LYS A 73 -16.73 -16.79 -0.48
C LYS A 73 -18.09 -16.25 -0.93
N SER A 74 -18.15 -15.03 -1.43
CA SER A 74 -19.41 -14.45 -1.94
C SER A 74 -19.73 -14.90 -3.36
N TRP A 75 -18.73 -15.28 -4.14
CA TRP A 75 -18.88 -15.66 -5.54
C TRP A 75 -17.90 -16.76 -6.00
N PRO A 76 -18.19 -18.04 -5.69
CA PRO A 76 -17.30 -19.15 -6.06
C PRO A 76 -17.09 -19.30 -7.57
N SER A 77 -18.09 -18.98 -8.40
CA SER A 77 -17.99 -19.07 -9.87
C SER A 77 -17.24 -17.91 -10.52
N VAL A 78 -16.70 -16.95 -9.76
CA VAL A 78 -15.94 -15.83 -10.32
C VAL A 78 -14.68 -16.30 -11.08
N VAL A 79 -14.08 -17.40 -10.66
CA VAL A 79 -12.90 -18.02 -11.31
C VAL A 79 -13.18 -18.54 -12.72
N THR A 80 -14.44 -18.81 -13.09
CA THR A 80 -14.77 -19.20 -14.46
C THR A 80 -15.04 -18.01 -15.37
N ILE A 81 -15.22 -16.82 -14.79
CA ILE A 81 -15.51 -15.57 -15.51
C ILE A 81 -14.22 -14.82 -15.84
N PHE A 82 -13.26 -14.87 -14.93
CA PHE A 82 -11.95 -14.23 -15.11
C PHE A 82 -10.90 -15.32 -15.36
N PRO A 83 -10.33 -15.42 -16.58
CA PRO A 83 -9.29 -16.41 -16.89
C PRO A 83 -7.99 -16.12 -16.12
N ASP A 84 -7.69 -14.84 -15.89
CA ASP A 84 -6.58 -14.36 -15.07
C ASP A 84 -7.08 -13.73 -13.78
N ALA A 85 -6.21 -13.60 -12.78
CA ALA A 85 -6.56 -12.95 -11.52
C ALA A 85 -6.96 -11.48 -11.76
N PRO A 86 -8.20 -11.05 -11.45
CA PRO A 86 -8.65 -9.69 -11.67
C PRO A 86 -8.12 -8.73 -10.59
N LEU A 87 -6.81 -8.43 -10.65
CA LEU A 87 -6.12 -7.64 -9.62
C LEU A 87 -6.75 -6.26 -9.40
N ASN A 88 -7.20 -5.59 -10.46
CA ASN A 88 -7.88 -4.29 -10.35
C ASN A 88 -9.19 -4.36 -9.56
N ILE A 89 -9.91 -5.49 -9.64
CA ILE A 89 -11.12 -5.70 -8.83
C ILE A 89 -10.72 -5.93 -7.37
N TYR A 90 -9.68 -6.73 -7.11
CA TYR A 90 -9.18 -6.96 -5.76
C TYR A 90 -8.74 -5.65 -5.09
N ARG A 91 -8.04 -4.78 -5.83
CA ARG A 91 -7.64 -3.44 -5.39
C ARG A 91 -8.85 -2.57 -5.03
N ALA A 92 -9.86 -2.53 -5.91
CA ALA A 92 -11.08 -1.78 -5.65
C ALA A 92 -11.83 -2.31 -4.41
N LEU A 93 -11.88 -3.62 -4.21
CA LEU A 93 -12.48 -4.24 -3.01
C LEU A 93 -11.73 -3.89 -1.74
N LEU A 94 -10.39 -3.86 -1.78
CA LEU A 94 -9.56 -3.44 -0.65
C LEU A 94 -9.81 -1.97 -0.29
N LEU A 95 -9.80 -1.08 -1.29
CA LEU A 95 -10.01 0.35 -1.07
C LEU A 95 -11.42 0.64 -0.56
N ASP A 96 -12.46 -0.02 -1.09
CA ASP A 96 -13.83 0.09 -0.58
C ASP A 96 -13.92 -0.35 0.89
N ALA A 97 -13.26 -1.48 1.21
CA ALA A 97 -13.20 -1.99 2.57
C ALA A 97 -12.45 -1.06 3.54
N CYS A 98 -11.36 -0.43 3.09
CA CYS A 98 -10.63 0.59 3.85
C CYS A 98 -11.48 1.86 4.06
N GLY A 99 -12.26 2.26 3.05
CA GLY A 99 -13.23 3.35 3.16
C GLY A 99 -14.33 3.10 4.21
N ALA A 100 -14.63 1.83 4.49
CA ALA A 100 -15.55 1.40 5.51
C ALA A 100 -14.93 1.30 6.93
N ALA A 101 -13.82 1.98 7.19
CA ALA A 101 -13.20 2.06 8.51
C ALA A 101 -14.19 2.55 9.58
N THR A 102 -14.38 1.76 10.65
CA THR A 102 -15.41 2.05 11.66
C THR A 102 -14.90 2.96 12.77
N SER A 103 -13.65 2.81 13.19
CA SER A 103 -13.03 3.68 14.20
C SER A 103 -12.27 4.85 13.57
N ASP A 104 -12.07 5.92 14.34
CA ASP A 104 -11.27 7.06 13.86
C ASP A 104 -9.79 6.72 13.76
N GLU A 105 -9.30 5.82 14.62
CA GLU A 105 -7.95 5.26 14.50
C GLU A 105 -7.78 4.53 13.16
N ALA A 106 -8.74 3.68 12.78
CA ALA A 106 -8.72 2.99 11.49
C ALA A 106 -8.79 3.99 10.32
N ALA A 107 -9.63 5.02 10.43
CA ALA A 107 -9.73 6.07 9.42
C ALA A 107 -8.42 6.87 9.30
N ALA A 108 -7.76 7.18 10.43
CA ALA A 108 -6.48 7.88 10.47
C ALA A 108 -5.36 7.03 9.88
N ILE A 109 -5.30 5.73 10.19
CA ILE A 109 -4.35 4.80 9.59
C ILE A 109 -4.51 4.81 8.07
N VAL A 110 -5.74 4.68 7.57
CA VAL A 110 -6.00 4.67 6.12
C VAL A 110 -5.60 6.00 5.48
N TRP A 111 -6.07 7.12 6.03
CA TRP A 111 -5.79 8.45 5.50
C TRP A 111 -4.28 8.75 5.48
N LEU A 112 -3.59 8.59 6.60
CA LEU A 112 -2.16 8.92 6.70
C LEU A 112 -1.30 8.01 5.82
N THR A 113 -1.60 6.71 5.78
CA THR A 113 -0.90 5.78 4.88
C THR A 113 -1.10 6.18 3.42
N ALA A 114 -2.34 6.55 3.06
CA ALA A 114 -2.65 6.95 1.70
C ALA A 114 -2.01 8.30 1.34
N ALA A 115 -2.07 9.30 2.23
CA ALA A 115 -1.51 10.64 2.01
C ALA A 115 0.01 10.59 1.74
N ASP A 116 0.73 9.73 2.45
CA ASP A 116 2.17 9.53 2.25
C ASP A 116 2.48 8.85 0.92
N THR A 117 1.59 7.99 0.41
CA THR A 117 1.86 7.16 -0.76
C THR A 117 1.24 7.65 -2.06
N LEU A 118 0.13 8.40 -2.00
CA LEU A 118 -0.60 8.90 -3.16
C LEU A 118 0.29 9.65 -4.18
N PRO A 119 1.24 10.53 -3.77
CA PRO A 119 2.10 11.25 -4.71
C PRO A 119 3.02 10.33 -5.53
N MET A 120 3.24 9.10 -5.08
CA MET A 120 4.09 8.10 -5.75
C MET A 120 3.28 7.14 -6.63
N CYS A 121 1.95 7.16 -6.55
CA CYS A 121 1.08 6.23 -7.26
C CYS A 121 0.61 6.80 -8.61
N ARG A 122 0.54 5.94 -9.63
CA ARG A 122 -0.03 6.27 -10.95
C ARG A 122 -1.43 5.67 -11.06
N LEU A 123 -2.43 6.44 -10.60
CA LEU A 123 -3.82 5.95 -10.51
C LEU A 123 -4.64 6.15 -11.80
N GLY A 124 -4.19 7.02 -12.71
CA GLY A 124 -4.84 7.25 -14.00
C GLY A 124 -6.31 7.64 -13.85
N SER A 125 -7.21 6.97 -14.56
CA SER A 125 -8.65 7.26 -14.52
C SER A 125 -9.29 6.99 -13.15
N HIS A 126 -8.67 6.18 -12.29
CA HIS A 126 -9.17 5.86 -10.95
C HIS A 126 -8.80 6.88 -9.88
N GLU A 127 -8.01 7.91 -10.20
CA GLU A 127 -7.56 8.91 -9.23
C GLU A 127 -8.74 9.64 -8.56
N ALA A 128 -9.70 10.13 -9.34
CA ALA A 128 -10.83 10.89 -8.84
C ALA A 128 -11.69 10.14 -7.79
N PRO A 129 -12.18 8.90 -8.04
CA PRO A 129 -12.95 8.16 -7.04
C PRO A 129 -12.12 7.82 -5.79
N ILE A 130 -10.83 7.51 -5.95
CA ILE A 130 -9.93 7.22 -4.83
C ILE A 130 -9.70 8.48 -3.99
N ALA A 131 -9.40 9.61 -4.61
CA ALA A 131 -9.20 10.88 -3.93
C ALA A 131 -10.44 11.30 -3.14
N LYS A 132 -11.64 11.15 -3.73
CA LYS A 132 -12.90 11.43 -3.05
C LYS A 132 -13.12 10.55 -1.81
N LEU A 133 -12.84 9.25 -1.92
CA LEU A 133 -12.92 8.33 -0.78
C LEU A 133 -11.97 8.78 0.35
N LEU A 134 -10.71 9.07 0.01
CA LEU A 134 -9.68 9.47 0.96
C LEU A 134 -9.96 10.84 1.59
N MET A 135 -10.47 11.81 0.83
CA MET A 135 -10.88 13.11 1.35
C MET A 135 -11.99 12.97 2.40
N GLY A 136 -12.96 12.08 2.20
CA GLY A 136 -14.00 11.82 3.20
C GLY A 136 -13.43 11.25 4.52
N LEU A 137 -12.38 10.45 4.44
CA LEU A 137 -11.66 9.97 5.63
C LEU A 137 -10.81 11.08 6.26
N ALA A 138 -10.14 11.91 5.46
CA ALA A 138 -9.35 13.04 5.91
C ALA A 138 -10.22 14.03 6.70
N GLU A 139 -11.35 14.46 6.15
CA GLU A 139 -12.29 15.37 6.82
C GLU A 139 -12.77 14.82 8.16
N ARG A 140 -13.05 13.51 8.22
CA ARG A 140 -13.45 12.84 9.45
C ARG A 140 -12.34 12.86 10.51
N VAL A 141 -11.10 12.59 10.11
CA VAL A 141 -9.94 12.51 11.02
C VAL A 141 -9.52 13.91 11.47
N GLU A 142 -9.32 14.82 10.53
CA GLU A 142 -8.90 16.20 10.79
C GLU A 142 -9.97 16.99 11.55
N GLY A 143 -11.25 16.79 11.22
CA GLY A 143 -12.36 17.42 11.94
C GLY A 143 -12.38 17.07 13.43
N LYS A 144 -11.95 15.85 13.79
CA LYS A 144 -11.78 15.44 15.19
C LYS A 144 -10.51 16.01 15.82
N ALA A 145 -9.41 16.09 15.07
CA ALA A 145 -8.16 16.66 15.53
C ALA A 145 -8.31 18.15 15.92
N VAL A 146 -9.05 18.93 15.14
CA VAL A 146 -9.32 20.35 15.41
C VAL A 146 -10.16 20.56 16.68
N GLY A 147 -11.02 19.59 17.04
CA GLY A 147 -11.87 19.65 18.23
C GLY A 147 -11.24 19.13 19.52
N ALA A 148 -10.09 18.45 19.46
CA ALA A 148 -9.41 17.91 20.62
C ALA A 148 -8.29 18.86 21.07
N PRO A 149 -8.33 19.43 22.29
CA PRO A 149 -7.15 20.10 22.83
C PRO A 149 -6.02 19.08 22.88
N ALA A 150 -4.87 19.44 22.32
CA ALA A 150 -3.69 18.60 22.14
C ALA A 150 -3.11 18.12 23.49
N ALA A 151 -3.78 17.18 24.13
CA ALA A 151 -3.18 16.25 25.07
C ALA A 151 -2.86 15.00 24.26
N LEU A 152 -1.80 15.07 23.46
CA LEU A 152 -1.07 13.87 23.05
C LEU A 152 -0.55 13.23 24.35
N ALA A 153 -1.41 12.47 25.01
CA ALA A 153 -1.01 11.51 26.02
C ALA A 153 -0.27 10.41 25.26
N LEU A 154 0.98 10.70 24.89
CA LEU A 154 1.92 9.72 24.39
C LEU A 154 2.06 8.70 25.52
N ALA A 155 1.28 7.62 25.42
CA ALA A 155 1.47 6.46 26.25
C ALA A 155 2.93 6.04 26.01
N LYS A 156 3.73 6.08 27.06
CA LYS A 156 5.12 5.65 27.02
C LYS A 156 5.11 4.15 26.69
N VAL A 157 5.23 3.82 25.41
CA VAL A 157 5.38 2.44 24.98
C VAL A 157 6.85 2.11 25.17
N GLU A 158 7.17 1.38 26.23
CA GLU A 158 8.48 0.75 26.39
C GLU A 158 8.59 -0.40 25.38
N VAL A 159 8.97 -0.05 24.16
CA VAL A 159 9.37 -1.05 23.18
C VAL A 159 10.69 -1.64 23.67
N LYS A 160 10.67 -2.90 24.11
CA LYS A 160 11.90 -3.70 24.22
C LYS A 160 12.41 -3.93 22.81
N VAL A 161 13.17 -2.96 22.30
CA VAL A 161 13.97 -3.16 21.10
C VAL A 161 14.96 -4.26 21.48
N GLY A 162 14.71 -5.46 20.99
CA GLY A 162 15.70 -6.53 20.97
C GLY A 162 16.80 -6.07 20.04
N VAL A 163 17.68 -5.20 20.54
CA VAL A 163 18.96 -4.95 19.89
C VAL A 163 19.72 -6.24 20.11
N GLU A 164 19.52 -7.22 19.22
CA GLU A 164 20.54 -8.24 19.02
C GLU A 164 21.83 -7.45 18.82
N ALA A 165 22.79 -7.65 19.72
CA ALA A 165 24.05 -6.95 19.66
C ALA A 165 24.58 -7.11 18.25
N LEU A 166 24.53 -6.01 17.47
CA LEU A 166 25.09 -5.99 16.13
C LEU A 166 26.52 -6.47 16.31
N LYS A 167 26.84 -7.62 15.71
CA LYS A 167 28.22 -8.10 15.70
C LYS A 167 29.04 -6.91 15.21
N PRO A 168 30.05 -6.46 15.97
CA PRO A 168 30.83 -5.31 15.56
C PRO A 168 31.30 -5.57 14.14
N PHE A 169 30.90 -4.69 13.22
CA PHE A 169 31.31 -4.77 11.83
C PHE A 169 32.83 -4.70 11.80
N ARG A 170 33.48 -5.86 11.69
CA ARG A 170 34.87 -5.95 11.31
C ARG A 170 34.88 -5.69 9.82
N GLY A 171 34.90 -4.42 9.46
CA GLY A 171 35.33 -4.06 8.12
C GLY A 171 36.73 -4.61 7.96
N ASP A 172 36.91 -5.52 7.01
CA ASP A 172 38.25 -5.87 6.55
C ASP A 172 38.87 -4.55 6.09
N GLY A 173 39.84 -4.06 6.85
CA GLY A 173 40.47 -2.76 6.60
C GLY A 173 40.88 -2.71 5.13
N VAL A 174 40.29 -1.78 4.39
CA VAL A 174 40.62 -1.64 2.97
C VAL A 174 42.09 -1.26 2.90
N GLY A 175 42.92 -2.15 2.34
CA GLY A 175 44.34 -1.90 2.09
C GLY A 175 44.46 -0.74 1.11
N ARG A 176 44.58 0.49 1.64
CA ARG A 176 44.51 1.74 0.86
C ARG A 176 45.57 1.77 -0.25
N GLU A 177 46.74 1.19 -0.01
CA GLU A 177 47.80 1.06 -1.03
C GLU A 177 47.42 0.12 -2.18
N ALA A 178 46.76 -1.01 -1.88
CA ALA A 178 46.28 -1.93 -2.91
C ALA A 178 45.14 -1.32 -3.72
N LEU A 179 44.27 -0.53 -3.06
CA LEU A 179 43.21 0.22 -3.73
C LEU A 179 43.79 1.31 -4.63
N ALA A 180 44.76 2.09 -4.14
CA ALA A 180 45.42 3.15 -4.90
C ALA A 180 46.08 2.59 -6.18
N ARG A 181 46.81 1.48 -6.09
CA ARG A 181 47.41 0.82 -7.26
C ARG A 181 46.38 0.35 -8.28
N ARG A 182 45.22 -0.14 -7.83
CA ARG A 182 44.14 -0.56 -8.74
C ARG A 182 43.47 0.63 -9.42
N VAL A 183 43.35 1.76 -8.71
CA VAL A 183 42.85 3.01 -9.29
C VAL A 183 43.85 3.54 -10.32
N GLU A 184 45.15 3.59 -9.99
CA GLU A 184 46.22 3.99 -10.92
C GLU A 184 46.28 3.09 -12.16
N ALA A 185 46.11 1.78 -12.00
CA ALA A 185 46.09 0.83 -13.13
C ALA A 185 44.83 0.93 -13.99
N ALA A 186 43.71 1.43 -13.44
CA ALA A 186 42.46 1.67 -14.16
C ALA A 186 42.45 3.02 -14.89
N VAL A 187 43.35 3.92 -14.52
CA VAL A 187 43.58 5.21 -15.17
C VAL A 187 44.53 4.97 -16.34
N GLY A 188 44.02 5.09 -17.57
CA GLY A 188 44.76 4.79 -18.79
C GLY A 188 46.10 5.56 -18.95
N PRO A 189 46.93 5.18 -19.94
CA PRO A 189 48.33 5.61 -20.05
C PRO A 189 48.59 7.12 -20.15
N GLN A 190 47.57 7.94 -20.41
CA GLN A 190 47.72 9.39 -20.57
C GLN A 190 47.88 10.18 -19.24
N GLN A 191 47.51 9.62 -18.08
CA GLN A 191 47.57 10.34 -16.79
C GLN A 191 48.80 9.99 -15.93
N ASN A 192 49.57 8.96 -16.30
CA ASN A 192 50.74 8.51 -15.53
C ASN A 192 51.98 9.42 -15.70
N GLU A 193 52.02 10.24 -16.75
CA GLU A 193 53.12 11.21 -16.96
C GLU A 193 53.00 12.47 -16.08
N GLN A 194 51.77 12.91 -15.76
CA GLN A 194 51.56 14.13 -14.97
C GLN A 194 51.87 13.95 -13.48
N LEU A 195 51.85 12.72 -12.97
CA LEU A 195 52.15 12.42 -11.55
C LEU A 195 53.64 12.20 -11.28
N ARG A 196 54.50 12.09 -12.32
CA ARG A 196 55.95 11.90 -12.16
C ARG A 196 56.76 13.20 -12.09
N THR A 197 56.10 14.35 -12.24
CA THR A 197 56.72 15.69 -12.26
C THR A 197 56.36 16.55 -11.03
N LEU A 198 55.81 15.94 -9.98
CA LEU A 198 55.69 16.53 -8.64
C LEU A 198 56.55 15.71 -7.67
#